data_AF-A0A9N9TE11-F1
#
_entry.id   AF-A0A9N9TE11-F1
#
_cell.length_a   1.000
_cell.length_b   1.000
_cell.length_c   1.000
_cell.angle_alpha   90.00
_cell.angle_beta   90.00
_cell.angle_gamma   90.00
#
_symmetry.space_group_name_H-M   'P 1'
#
loop_
_entity.id
_entity.type
_entity.pdbx_description
1 polymer ?
#
loop_
_entity_poly.entity_id
_entity_poly.type
_entity_poly.pdbx_seq_one_letter_code
_entity_poly.pdbx_strand_id
1 'polypeptide(L)'
;MRRISVGCCEAFGHIETKFDRYSISEETWKIMAGSIMAMAAFAVFLIIGIKAAHISGKNNDKPLQMVHIVMRHGARTPASTYPNDPYKDDPLYPVGWGQLTNPGKLTLFKIGRYFRQRYGNFLGDRYSPDEFYTQSTDVDRTKASMQLVNAGLWPPKGDQQWGPLHWQPIPIHSEPLEEDSLLLVRRPCPKYHVEKSKVIQSEEVQKMYKQYEELFKNLTEITGQKTDDFEGVQDIYTTLLSEVGYNLTIPEWTKDYYPEKMYFPTIKSFVLNAYNDEMNRLRGGVLLKKLIEDWTAKSEGKPSKKAFLYGGHDGTIVNLLSALKVWDEQVPNYAITILFELRKDTHTNEFGVEMFLRNVTDAPPFKLTVPGCDHFCPLTKLVELTKNVIPENWEEECKIDDKDFVVPELRGP
;
A
#
# COMPACT_ATOMS: atom_id res chain seq x y z
N MET A 1 -49.05 79.98 19.25
CA MET A 1 -49.98 79.56 18.17
C MET A 1 -50.88 78.44 18.69
N ARG A 2 -52.20 78.73 18.78
CA ARG A 2 -53.39 77.87 18.55
C ARG A 2 -53.44 76.47 19.21
N ARG A 3 -54.28 76.30 20.27
CA ARG A 3 -55.71 75.80 20.32
C ARG A 3 -55.75 74.26 20.56
N ILE A 4 -56.07 73.75 21.76
CA ILE A 4 -57.37 73.65 22.49
C ILE A 4 -58.30 72.54 21.94
N SER A 5 -58.69 71.62 22.85
CA SER A 5 -59.99 70.90 22.96
C SER A 5 -60.32 69.81 21.94
N VAL A 6 -61.14 68.77 22.17
CA VAL A 6 -61.78 68.01 23.28
C VAL A 6 -62.61 66.96 22.50
N GLY A 7 -62.82 65.75 23.04
CA GLY A 7 -63.84 64.85 22.50
C GLY A 7 -64.09 63.63 23.39
N CYS A 8 -65.06 63.78 24.29
CA CYS A 8 -65.59 62.78 25.21
C CYS A 8 -66.48 61.77 24.47
N CYS A 9 -66.57 60.50 24.92
CA CYS A 9 -67.86 59.78 25.01
C CYS A 9 -67.76 58.45 25.78
N GLU A 10 -68.90 58.11 26.35
CA GLU A 10 -69.19 57.15 27.41
C GLU A 10 -69.35 55.68 26.95
N ALA A 11 -69.33 54.80 27.96
CA ALA A 11 -70.14 53.59 28.15
C ALA A 11 -70.04 52.43 27.15
N PHE A 12 -69.77 51.21 27.66
CA PHE A 12 -70.73 50.09 27.75
C PHE A 12 -70.03 48.78 28.15
N GLY A 13 -70.63 48.03 29.06
CA GLY A 13 -70.80 46.58 28.88
C GLY A 13 -69.79 45.63 29.56
N HIS A 14 -70.26 45.02 30.65
CA HIS A 14 -69.85 43.74 31.22
C HIS A 14 -69.39 42.66 30.22
N ILE A 15 -68.27 42.00 30.50
CA ILE A 15 -68.13 40.53 30.38
C ILE A 15 -67.31 40.01 31.57
N GLU A 16 -67.98 39.27 32.47
CA GLU A 16 -67.33 38.36 33.41
C GLU A 16 -66.77 37.15 32.65
N THR A 17 -65.53 36.75 32.93
CA THR A 17 -65.14 35.33 32.86
C THR A 17 -64.30 34.94 34.08
N LYS A 18 -64.95 34.23 35.01
CA LYS A 18 -64.33 33.38 36.02
C LYS A 18 -63.47 32.31 35.33
N PHE A 19 -62.19 32.23 35.65
CA PHE A 19 -61.41 30.98 35.59
C PHE A 19 -60.33 30.98 36.69
N ASP A 20 -60.77 30.85 37.94
CA ASP A 20 -59.93 30.21 38.97
C ASP A 20 -60.13 28.70 38.85
N ARG A 21 -59.09 27.99 38.40
CA ARG A 21 -58.80 26.62 38.86
C ARG A 21 -57.45 26.09 38.39
N TYR A 22 -56.71 25.55 39.37
CA TYR A 22 -55.49 24.74 39.31
C TYR A 22 -54.14 25.48 39.28
N SER A 23 -53.70 25.99 40.44
CA SER A 23 -52.28 26.17 40.71
C SER A 23 -51.65 24.80 41.02
N ILE A 24 -50.90 24.26 40.07
CA ILE A 24 -50.05 23.09 40.28
C ILE A 24 -48.92 23.50 41.24
N SER A 25 -48.74 22.78 42.35
CA SER A 25 -47.71 23.09 43.34
C SER A 25 -46.30 22.96 42.75
N GLU A 26 -45.34 23.69 43.30
CA GLU A 26 -43.94 23.64 42.84
C GLU A 26 -43.34 22.22 42.92
N GLU A 27 -43.80 21.39 43.86
CA GLU A 27 -43.43 19.98 43.94
C GLU A 27 -43.98 19.16 42.77
N THR A 28 -45.24 19.38 42.38
CA THR A 28 -45.81 18.71 41.20
C THR A 28 -45.11 19.12 39.90
N TRP A 29 -44.60 20.36 39.80
CA TRP A 29 -43.74 20.77 38.68
C TRP A 29 -42.40 20.03 38.67
N LYS A 30 -41.76 19.82 39.83
CA LYS A 30 -40.49 19.07 39.93
C LYS A 30 -40.68 17.59 39.54
N ILE A 31 -41.78 16.97 39.95
CA ILE A 31 -42.11 15.58 39.60
C ILE A 31 -42.41 15.45 38.10
N MET A 32 -43.22 16.36 37.53
CA MET A 32 -43.51 16.35 36.09
C MET A 32 -42.25 16.62 35.25
N ALA A 33 -41.41 17.57 35.64
CA ALA A 33 -40.15 17.87 34.95
C ALA A 33 -39.18 16.67 35.01
N GLY A 34 -39.06 16.01 36.16
CA GLY A 34 -38.27 14.79 36.32
C GLY A 34 -38.76 13.63 35.44
N SER A 35 -40.08 13.49 35.32
CA SER A 35 -40.72 12.44 34.50
C SER A 35 -40.56 12.70 33.00
N ILE A 36 -40.67 13.95 32.56
CA ILE A 36 -40.41 14.37 31.18
C ILE A 36 -38.93 14.18 30.83
N MET A 37 -38.01 14.52 31.72
CA MET A 37 -36.57 14.29 31.54
C MET A 37 -36.24 12.79 31.44
N ALA A 38 -36.87 11.95 32.26
CA ALA A 38 -36.69 10.49 32.20
C ALA A 38 -37.25 9.89 30.89
N MET A 39 -38.42 10.33 30.43
CA MET A 39 -38.98 9.90 29.14
C MET A 39 -38.14 10.38 27.95
N ALA A 40 -37.62 11.62 27.99
CA ALA A 40 -36.72 12.14 26.99
C ALA A 40 -35.39 11.36 26.94
N ALA A 41 -34.82 11.03 28.11
CA ALA A 41 -33.63 10.18 28.19
C ALA A 41 -33.90 8.78 27.62
N PHE A 42 -35.03 8.16 27.97
CA PHE A 42 -35.41 6.84 27.45
C PHE A 42 -35.63 6.85 25.94
N ALA A 43 -36.27 7.89 25.38
CA ALA A 43 -36.42 8.06 23.94
C ALA A 43 -35.07 8.26 23.23
N VAL A 44 -34.14 9.00 23.83
CA VAL A 44 -32.76 9.14 23.32
C VAL A 44 -32.03 7.80 23.35
N PHE A 45 -32.14 7.01 24.43
CA PHE A 45 -31.56 5.66 24.48
C PHE A 45 -32.19 4.70 23.46
N LEU A 46 -33.49 4.79 23.20
CA LEU A 46 -34.17 4.01 22.16
C LEU A 46 -33.72 4.43 20.76
N ILE A 47 -33.56 5.73 20.49
CA ILE A 47 -33.05 6.23 19.21
C ILE A 47 -31.58 5.82 19.02
N ILE A 48 -30.76 5.88 20.08
CA ILE A 48 -29.37 5.42 20.05
C ILE A 48 -29.33 3.90 19.85
N GLY A 49 -30.20 3.13 20.52
CA GLY A 49 -30.31 1.68 20.37
C GLY A 49 -30.78 1.26 18.97
N ILE A 50 -31.75 1.97 18.39
CA ILE A 50 -32.22 1.75 17.01
C ILE A 50 -31.14 2.14 16.01
N LYS A 51 -30.43 3.27 16.20
CA LYS A 51 -29.28 3.63 15.36
C LYS A 51 -28.14 2.61 15.49
N ALA A 52 -27.85 2.11 16.69
CA ALA A 52 -26.85 1.08 16.92
C ALA A 52 -27.25 -0.26 16.26
N ALA A 53 -28.53 -0.64 16.32
CA ALA A 53 -29.07 -1.82 15.65
C ALA A 53 -29.08 -1.67 14.12
N HIS A 54 -29.34 -0.46 13.59
CA HIS A 54 -29.25 -0.18 12.14
C HIS A 54 -27.79 -0.11 11.65
N ILE A 55 -26.85 0.26 12.51
CA ILE A 55 -25.40 0.24 12.21
C ILE A 55 -24.84 -1.19 12.26
N SER A 56 -25.51 -2.12 12.95
CA SER A 56 -25.07 -3.52 13.08
C SER A 56 -25.39 -4.41 11.87
N GLY A 57 -25.99 -3.85 10.81
CA GLY A 57 -26.25 -4.54 9.55
C GLY A 57 -25.72 -3.74 8.37
N LYS A 58 -24.39 -3.54 8.28
CA LYS A 58 -23.81 -3.23 6.96
C LYS A 58 -24.02 -4.46 6.09
N ASN A 59 -25.12 -4.50 5.36
CA ASN A 59 -25.21 -5.28 4.13
C ASN A 59 -24.05 -4.75 3.28
N ASN A 60 -22.96 -5.50 3.24
CA ASN A 60 -21.83 -5.11 2.42
C ASN A 60 -22.23 -5.51 1.02
N ASP A 61 -22.75 -4.59 0.22
CA ASP A 61 -23.22 -4.87 -1.14
C ASP A 61 -22.11 -5.43 -2.04
N LYS A 62 -20.85 -5.41 -1.58
CA LYS A 62 -19.67 -5.97 -2.24
C LYS A 62 -18.83 -6.84 -1.28
N PRO A 63 -19.31 -8.03 -0.87
CA PRO A 63 -18.54 -8.96 -0.03
C PRO A 63 -17.17 -9.29 -0.64
N LEU A 64 -16.16 -9.35 0.22
CA LEU A 64 -14.79 -9.71 -0.11
C LEU A 64 -14.70 -11.21 -0.47
N GLN A 65 -13.99 -11.52 -1.55
CA GLN A 65 -13.88 -12.87 -2.12
C GLN A 65 -12.44 -13.39 -2.08
N MET A 66 -11.45 -12.51 -2.25
CA MET A 66 -10.02 -12.82 -2.22
C MET A 66 -9.20 -11.57 -1.92
N VAL A 67 -8.02 -11.74 -1.31
CA VAL A 67 -7.07 -10.65 -1.06
C VAL A 67 -5.68 -11.02 -1.57
N HIS A 68 -5.03 -10.12 -2.29
CA HIS A 68 -3.59 -10.18 -2.52
C HIS A 68 -2.91 -8.98 -1.86
N ILE A 69 -1.86 -9.26 -1.10
CA ILE A 69 -1.04 -8.25 -0.42
C ILE A 69 0.35 -8.33 -1.03
N VAL A 70 0.81 -7.24 -1.66
CA VAL A 70 2.16 -7.16 -2.24
C VAL A 70 2.92 -6.06 -1.51
N MET A 71 4.05 -6.36 -0.89
CA MET A 71 4.75 -5.38 -0.07
C MET A 71 6.26 -5.41 -0.23
N ARG A 72 6.88 -4.24 -0.09
CA ARG A 72 8.33 -4.11 0.10
C ARG A 72 8.72 -4.59 1.49
N HIS A 73 9.93 -5.13 1.64
CA HIS A 73 10.53 -5.37 2.96
C HIS A 73 10.57 -4.09 3.84
N GLY A 74 10.78 -4.29 5.14
CA GLY A 74 10.93 -3.19 6.11
C GLY A 74 12.29 -2.49 6.04
N ALA A 75 12.48 -1.53 6.96
CA ALA A 75 13.73 -0.80 7.08
C ALA A 75 14.91 -1.74 7.34
N ARG A 76 16.01 -1.49 6.63
CA ARG A 76 17.22 -2.31 6.63
C ARG A 76 18.47 -1.44 6.78
N THR A 77 19.57 -2.08 7.14
CA THR A 77 20.91 -1.53 6.93
C THR A 77 21.22 -1.36 5.44
N PRO A 78 22.27 -0.60 5.07
CA PRO A 78 22.76 -0.56 3.70
C PRO A 78 22.97 -1.95 3.12
N ALA A 79 22.53 -2.17 1.88
CA ALA A 79 22.67 -3.46 1.18
C ALA A 79 23.97 -3.52 0.35
N SER A 80 24.51 -2.35 0.02
CA SER A 80 25.77 -2.11 -0.67
C SER A 80 26.33 -0.77 -0.19
N THR A 81 27.53 -0.43 -0.68
CA THR A 81 28.29 0.78 -0.32
C THR A 81 29.00 1.32 -1.57
N TYR A 82 29.60 2.51 -1.48
CA TYR A 82 30.42 3.12 -2.52
C TYR A 82 31.90 3.24 -2.07
N PRO A 83 32.89 3.31 -2.99
CA PRO A 83 34.32 3.19 -2.65
C PRO A 83 34.87 4.16 -1.60
N ASN A 84 34.31 5.36 -1.51
CA ASN A 84 34.71 6.40 -0.55
C ASN A 84 33.76 6.53 0.66
N ASP A 85 32.81 5.60 0.83
CA ASP A 85 31.94 5.56 2.02
C ASP A 85 32.80 5.26 3.27
N PRO A 86 32.71 6.06 4.35
CA PRO A 86 33.40 5.77 5.60
C PRO A 86 33.01 4.42 6.23
N TYR A 87 31.85 3.85 5.88
CA TYR A 87 31.35 2.59 6.42
C TYR A 87 31.63 1.37 5.54
N LYS A 88 32.32 1.51 4.40
CA LYS A 88 32.52 0.41 3.44
C LYS A 88 33.14 -0.86 4.04
N ASP A 89 33.96 -0.70 5.07
CA ASP A 89 34.65 -1.79 5.78
C ASP A 89 34.00 -2.12 7.14
N ASP A 90 32.89 -1.44 7.50
CA ASP A 90 32.16 -1.69 8.74
C ASP A 90 31.31 -2.97 8.59
N PRO A 91 31.43 -3.96 9.50
CA PRO A 91 30.58 -5.15 9.44
C PRO A 91 29.11 -4.88 9.81
N LEU A 92 28.77 -3.67 10.25
CA LEU A 92 27.46 -3.27 10.76
C LEU A 92 26.95 -4.20 11.87
N TYR A 93 27.87 -4.70 12.70
CA TYR A 93 27.58 -5.65 13.77
C TYR A 93 26.61 -5.06 14.80
N PRO A 94 25.65 -5.83 15.34
CA PRO A 94 25.37 -7.25 15.09
C PRO A 94 24.39 -7.52 13.94
N VAL A 95 23.99 -6.49 13.17
CA VAL A 95 22.91 -6.60 12.20
C VAL A 95 23.41 -7.09 10.84
N GLY A 96 24.55 -6.59 10.37
CA GLY A 96 25.12 -6.94 9.07
C GLY A 96 24.49 -6.16 7.89
N TRP A 97 25.09 -6.30 6.71
CA TRP A 97 24.66 -5.63 5.48
C TRP A 97 23.33 -6.17 4.94
N GLY A 98 22.44 -5.26 4.54
CA GLY A 98 21.18 -5.56 3.89
C GLY A 98 20.12 -6.21 4.79
N GLN A 99 20.32 -6.23 6.11
CA GLN A 99 19.48 -6.92 7.07
C GLN A 99 18.47 -5.99 7.75
N LEU A 100 17.34 -6.54 8.20
CA LEU A 100 16.29 -5.75 8.84
C LEU A 100 16.75 -5.14 10.17
N THR A 101 16.50 -3.85 10.34
CA THR A 101 16.72 -3.14 11.60
C THR A 101 15.59 -3.44 12.60
N ASN A 102 15.83 -3.30 13.90
CA ASN A 102 14.79 -3.52 14.90
C ASN A 102 13.55 -2.62 14.72
N PRO A 103 13.68 -1.32 14.38
CA PRO A 103 12.52 -0.51 13.99
C PRO A 103 11.77 -1.09 12.78
N GLY A 104 12.50 -1.54 11.75
CA GLY A 104 11.91 -2.22 10.59
C GLY A 104 11.11 -3.45 11.00
N LYS A 105 11.67 -4.27 11.90
CA LYS A 105 11.01 -5.49 12.40
C LYS A 105 9.68 -5.18 13.10
N LEU A 106 9.70 -4.20 14.00
CA LEU A 106 8.50 -3.77 14.74
C LEU A 106 7.42 -3.22 13.80
N THR A 107 7.81 -2.41 12.81
CA THR A 107 6.88 -1.88 11.80
C THR A 107 6.16 -3.00 11.04
N LEU A 108 6.89 -4.02 10.61
CA LEU A 108 6.33 -5.16 9.88
C LEU A 108 5.37 -5.99 10.74
N PHE A 109 5.70 -6.22 12.02
CA PHE A 109 4.78 -6.87 12.96
C PHE A 109 3.48 -6.07 13.12
N LYS A 110 3.57 -4.74 13.27
CA LYS A 110 2.41 -3.85 13.34
C LYS A 110 1.57 -3.88 12.05
N ILE A 111 2.21 -3.99 10.88
CA ILE A 111 1.51 -4.17 9.61
C ILE A 111 0.74 -5.49 9.57
N GLY A 112 1.33 -6.58 10.06
CA GLY A 112 0.61 -7.85 10.24
C GLY A 112 -0.62 -7.72 11.14
N ARG A 113 -0.50 -7.00 12.26
CA ARG A 113 -1.64 -6.68 13.15
C ARG A 113 -2.72 -5.85 12.44
N TYR A 114 -2.33 -4.91 11.60
CA TYR A 114 -3.26 -4.15 10.76
C TYR A 114 -4.01 -5.07 9.78
N PHE A 115 -3.33 -6.01 9.12
CA PHE A 115 -4.01 -6.99 8.26
C PHE A 115 -4.97 -7.88 9.04
N ARG A 116 -4.61 -8.29 10.28
CA ARG A 116 -5.53 -9.01 11.15
C ARG A 116 -6.78 -8.19 11.48
N GLN A 117 -6.62 -6.89 11.73
CA GLN A 117 -7.76 -5.99 11.97
C GLN A 117 -8.62 -5.82 10.72
N ARG A 118 -8.01 -5.62 9.55
CA ARG A 118 -8.71 -5.37 8.29
C ARG A 118 -9.43 -6.61 7.75
N TYR A 119 -8.78 -7.77 7.81
CA TYR A 119 -9.23 -8.99 7.14
C TYR A 119 -9.63 -10.12 8.09
N GLY A 120 -9.55 -9.93 9.41
CA GLY A 120 -9.82 -10.99 10.40
C GLY A 120 -11.18 -11.67 10.26
N ASN A 121 -12.24 -10.90 9.97
CA ASN A 121 -13.57 -11.46 9.73
C ASN A 121 -13.63 -12.34 8.48
N PHE A 122 -12.88 -12.00 7.44
CA PHE A 122 -12.84 -12.73 6.17
C PHE A 122 -11.94 -13.98 6.24
N LEU A 123 -10.77 -13.82 6.87
CA LEU A 123 -9.77 -14.86 7.03
C LEU A 123 -10.12 -15.87 8.13
N GLY A 124 -11.01 -15.50 9.05
CA GLY A 124 -11.26 -16.27 10.25
C GLY A 124 -10.14 -16.17 11.26
N ASP A 125 -10.36 -16.73 12.44
CA ASP A 125 -9.46 -16.54 13.59
C ASP A 125 -8.23 -17.43 13.60
N ARG A 126 -8.22 -18.51 12.81
CA ARG A 126 -7.17 -19.53 12.78
C ARG A 126 -6.45 -19.54 11.45
N TYR A 127 -5.16 -19.81 11.47
CA TYR A 127 -4.39 -20.02 10.24
C TYR A 127 -4.83 -21.32 9.57
N SER A 128 -4.92 -21.32 8.24
CA SER A 128 -5.09 -22.53 7.43
C SER A 128 -4.17 -22.47 6.21
N PRO A 129 -3.33 -23.50 5.97
CA PRO A 129 -2.54 -23.57 4.75
C PRO A 129 -3.42 -23.70 3.50
N ASP A 130 -4.68 -24.13 3.64
CA ASP A 130 -5.65 -24.21 2.55
C ASP A 130 -6.27 -22.86 2.17
N GLU A 131 -6.17 -21.86 3.04
CA GLU A 131 -6.80 -20.55 2.83
C GLU A 131 -5.78 -19.41 2.66
N PHE A 132 -4.53 -19.58 3.09
CA PHE A 132 -3.52 -18.53 3.08
C PHE A 132 -2.17 -19.01 2.52
N TYR A 133 -1.58 -18.20 1.65
CA TYR A 133 -0.27 -18.46 1.04
C TYR A 133 0.68 -17.29 1.28
N THR A 134 1.95 -17.57 1.55
CA THR A 134 3.00 -16.54 1.64
C THR A 134 4.18 -16.90 0.77
N GLN A 135 4.63 -15.96 -0.06
CA GLN A 135 5.84 -16.06 -0.85
C GLN A 135 6.66 -14.79 -0.70
N SER A 136 7.98 -14.92 -0.70
CA SER A 136 8.90 -13.79 -0.82
C SER A 136 9.94 -14.07 -1.88
N THR A 137 10.70 -13.03 -2.26
CA THR A 137 11.98 -13.25 -2.94
C THR A 137 12.92 -14.04 -2.02
N ASP A 138 13.94 -14.67 -2.62
CA ASP A 138 14.98 -15.40 -1.88
C ASP A 138 16.05 -14.46 -1.33
N VAL A 139 15.63 -13.51 -0.50
CA VAL A 139 16.50 -12.55 0.18
C VAL A 139 16.14 -12.51 1.67
N ASP A 140 17.14 -12.57 2.55
CA ASP A 140 16.91 -12.69 4.00
C ASP A 140 15.96 -11.60 4.55
N ARG A 141 16.13 -10.36 4.11
CA ARG A 141 15.28 -9.23 4.55
C ARG A 141 13.82 -9.37 4.13
N THR A 142 13.51 -9.98 2.98
CA THR A 142 12.12 -10.18 2.52
C THR A 142 11.50 -11.37 3.24
N LYS A 143 12.24 -12.48 3.40
CA LYS A 143 11.81 -13.65 4.20
C LYS A 143 11.53 -13.26 5.65
N ALA A 144 12.48 -12.61 6.31
CA ALA A 144 12.32 -12.12 7.67
C ALA A 144 11.14 -11.13 7.78
N SER A 145 10.90 -10.32 6.75
CA SER A 145 9.74 -9.43 6.72
C SER A 145 8.42 -10.21 6.73
N MET A 146 8.31 -11.26 5.91
CA MET A 146 7.12 -12.09 5.86
C MET A 146 6.90 -12.85 7.17
N GLN A 147 7.96 -13.29 7.86
CA GLN A 147 7.84 -13.91 9.19
C GLN A 147 7.17 -12.96 10.20
N LEU A 148 7.58 -11.68 10.21
CA LEU A 148 7.07 -10.69 11.14
C LEU A 148 5.63 -10.27 10.83
N VAL A 149 5.31 -10.09 9.55
CA VAL A 149 3.93 -9.84 9.11
C VAL A 149 3.03 -11.01 9.49
N ASN A 150 3.47 -12.25 9.24
CA ASN A 150 2.74 -13.44 9.64
C ASN A 150 2.59 -13.59 11.15
N ALA A 151 3.59 -13.20 11.95
CA ALA A 151 3.49 -13.18 13.41
C ALA A 151 2.40 -12.20 13.90
N GLY A 152 2.26 -11.04 13.25
CA GLY A 152 1.19 -10.08 13.56
C GLY A 152 -0.18 -10.54 13.05
N LEU A 153 -0.22 -11.16 11.87
CA LEU A 153 -1.45 -11.61 11.23
C LEU A 153 -2.02 -12.87 11.87
N TRP A 154 -1.19 -13.84 12.24
CA TRP A 154 -1.58 -15.18 12.69
C TRP A 154 -1.12 -15.50 14.12
N PRO A 155 -1.52 -14.72 15.15
CA PRO A 155 -1.30 -15.15 16.52
C PRO A 155 -1.98 -16.50 16.78
N PRO A 156 -1.31 -17.47 17.43
CA PRO A 156 -1.90 -18.77 17.71
C PRO A 156 -3.13 -18.63 18.62
N LYS A 157 -4.18 -19.40 18.31
CA LYS A 157 -5.43 -19.46 19.08
C LYS A 157 -5.85 -20.91 19.32
N GLY A 158 -6.26 -21.23 20.54
CA GLY A 158 -6.75 -22.57 20.90
C GLY A 158 -5.71 -23.65 20.66
N ASP A 159 -6.04 -24.63 19.83
CA ASP A 159 -5.16 -25.76 19.45
C ASP A 159 -3.94 -25.37 18.59
N GLN A 160 -3.91 -24.16 18.02
CA GLN A 160 -2.71 -23.64 17.35
C GLN A 160 -1.67 -23.11 18.34
N GLN A 161 -1.99 -23.03 19.64
CA GLN A 161 -1.04 -22.70 20.69
C GLN A 161 -0.17 -23.93 20.99
N TRP A 162 0.97 -24.03 20.32
CA TRP A 162 1.86 -25.19 20.39
C TRP A 162 2.88 -25.15 21.55
N GLY A 163 3.06 -23.99 22.21
CA GLY A 163 4.05 -23.80 23.26
C GLY A 163 3.86 -22.50 24.05
N PRO A 164 4.84 -22.07 24.86
CA PRO A 164 4.75 -20.84 25.65
C PRO A 164 4.89 -19.57 24.81
N LEU A 165 5.37 -19.68 23.57
CA LEU A 165 5.56 -18.55 22.67
C LEU A 165 4.25 -18.22 21.95
N HIS A 166 3.84 -16.94 21.97
CA HIS A 166 2.65 -16.47 21.25
C HIS A 166 2.95 -16.18 19.77
N TRP A 167 3.46 -17.19 19.08
CA TRP A 167 3.82 -17.22 17.66
C TRP A 167 3.57 -18.63 17.13
N GLN A 168 3.31 -18.77 15.83
CA GLN A 168 3.24 -20.07 15.17
C GLN A 168 4.00 -20.02 13.83
N PRO A 169 4.61 -21.14 13.39
CA PRO A 169 5.31 -21.20 12.12
C PRO A 169 4.33 -21.14 10.96
N ILE A 170 4.48 -20.12 10.11
CA ILE A 170 3.76 -20.00 8.83
C ILE A 170 4.78 -20.22 7.70
N PRO A 171 4.56 -21.17 6.78
CA PRO A 171 5.46 -21.40 5.65
C PRO A 171 5.62 -20.15 4.78
N ILE A 172 6.85 -19.90 4.34
CA ILE A 172 7.21 -18.84 3.39
C ILE A 172 7.92 -19.52 2.23
N HIS A 173 7.33 -19.39 1.04
CA HIS A 173 7.88 -19.94 -0.19
C HIS A 173 8.77 -18.92 -0.89
N SER A 174 9.76 -19.39 -1.65
CA SER A 174 10.60 -18.54 -2.50
C SER A 174 11.15 -19.37 -3.66
N GLU A 175 11.42 -18.71 -4.77
CA GLU A 175 12.26 -19.23 -5.85
C GLU A 175 13.70 -18.75 -5.65
N PRO A 176 14.73 -19.52 -6.05
CA PRO A 176 16.11 -19.04 -5.99
C PRO A 176 16.23 -17.65 -6.64
N LEU A 177 17.00 -16.74 -6.02
CA LEU A 177 17.00 -15.32 -6.40
C LEU A 177 17.27 -15.11 -7.90
N GLU A 178 18.28 -15.79 -8.45
CA GLU A 178 18.67 -15.66 -9.86
C GLU A 178 17.65 -16.28 -10.84
N GLU A 179 16.74 -17.10 -10.33
CA GLU A 179 15.70 -17.78 -11.11
C GLU A 179 14.29 -17.21 -10.86
N ASP A 180 14.17 -16.21 -9.97
CA ASP A 180 12.90 -15.61 -9.57
C ASP A 180 12.12 -15.18 -10.80
N SER A 181 11.00 -15.84 -11.04
CA SER A 181 10.18 -15.68 -12.23
C SER A 181 8.97 -14.78 -12.01
N LEU A 182 8.73 -14.31 -10.78
CA LEU A 182 7.45 -13.71 -10.40
C LEU A 182 7.59 -12.33 -9.75
N LEU A 183 8.41 -12.20 -8.70
CA LEU A 183 8.43 -11.00 -7.86
C LEU A 183 9.47 -9.97 -8.32
N LEU A 184 10.64 -10.43 -8.74
CA LEU A 184 11.67 -9.58 -9.37
C LEU A 184 11.85 -9.90 -10.85
N VAL A 185 11.44 -11.10 -11.30
CA VAL A 185 11.57 -11.56 -12.69
C VAL A 185 13.04 -11.54 -13.13
N ARG A 186 13.94 -12.11 -12.33
CA ARG A 186 15.41 -12.06 -12.53
C ARG A 186 15.91 -12.99 -13.64
N ARG A 187 15.06 -13.87 -14.18
CA ARG A 187 15.41 -14.68 -15.35
C ARG A 187 15.91 -13.81 -16.51
N PRO A 188 16.93 -14.25 -17.27
CA PRO A 188 17.46 -13.48 -18.39
C PRO A 188 16.39 -13.15 -19.43
N CYS A 189 16.28 -11.88 -19.81
CA CYS A 189 15.34 -11.41 -20.83
C CYS A 189 16.01 -10.39 -21.76
N PRO A 190 16.70 -10.84 -22.83
CA PRO A 190 17.37 -9.96 -23.79
C PRO A 190 16.47 -8.84 -24.32
N LYS A 191 15.21 -9.17 -24.65
CA LYS A 191 14.23 -8.21 -25.17
C LYS A 191 14.01 -7.01 -24.25
N TYR A 192 13.92 -7.23 -22.94
CA TYR A 192 13.77 -6.16 -21.96
C TYR A 192 14.95 -5.18 -22.00
N HIS A 193 16.18 -5.70 -22.08
CA HIS A 193 17.38 -4.86 -22.12
C HIS A 193 17.53 -4.09 -23.43
N VAL A 194 17.16 -4.70 -24.56
CA VAL A 194 17.08 -4.01 -25.85
C VAL A 194 16.07 -2.86 -25.78
N GLU A 195 14.88 -3.11 -25.23
CA GLU A 195 13.85 -2.09 -25.13
C GLU A 195 14.22 -0.96 -24.17
N LYS A 196 14.78 -1.31 -23.01
CA LYS A 196 15.35 -0.32 -22.08
C LYS A 196 16.41 0.53 -22.76
N SER A 197 17.29 -0.07 -23.57
CA SER A 197 18.32 0.67 -24.29
C SER A 197 17.73 1.68 -25.28
N LYS A 198 16.64 1.34 -25.98
CA LYS A 198 15.93 2.28 -26.85
C LYS A 198 15.32 3.44 -26.04
N VAL A 199 14.71 3.15 -24.89
CA VAL A 199 14.17 4.18 -23.99
C VAL A 199 15.28 5.13 -23.55
N ILE A 200 16.40 4.59 -23.07
CA ILE A 200 17.55 5.41 -22.65
C ILE A 200 18.09 6.26 -23.81
N GLN A 201 18.15 5.73 -25.04
CA GLN A 201 18.64 6.44 -26.22
C GLN A 201 17.63 7.44 -26.83
N SER A 202 16.38 7.47 -26.36
CA SER A 202 15.38 8.40 -26.85
C SER A 202 15.77 9.86 -26.61
N GLU A 203 15.33 10.77 -27.49
CA GLU A 203 15.65 12.21 -27.37
C GLU A 203 15.18 12.79 -26.03
N GLU A 204 14.00 12.37 -25.57
CA GLU A 204 13.43 12.78 -24.28
C GLU A 204 14.35 12.41 -23.11
N VAL A 205 14.78 11.15 -23.05
CA VAL A 205 15.62 10.66 -21.95
C VAL A 205 17.04 11.22 -22.06
N GLN A 206 17.61 11.30 -23.25
CA GLN A 206 18.94 11.91 -23.45
C GLN A 206 18.96 13.40 -23.04
N LYS A 207 17.89 14.14 -23.33
CA LYS A 207 17.73 15.52 -22.85
C LYS A 207 17.68 15.58 -21.32
N MET A 208 17.01 14.61 -20.68
CA MET A 208 16.97 14.50 -19.22
C MET A 208 18.36 14.19 -18.64
N TYR A 209 19.09 13.22 -19.20
CA TYR A 209 20.45 12.88 -18.76
C TYR A 209 21.38 14.09 -18.82
N LYS A 210 21.31 14.89 -19.88
CA LYS A 210 22.10 16.12 -20.03
C LYS A 210 21.85 17.14 -18.91
N GLN A 211 20.65 17.19 -18.34
CA GLN A 211 20.35 18.09 -17.21
C GLN A 211 21.06 17.66 -15.92
N TYR A 212 21.44 16.40 -15.79
CA TYR A 212 22.06 15.82 -14.60
C TYR A 212 23.54 15.45 -14.79
N GLU A 213 24.15 15.81 -15.93
CA GLU A 213 25.55 15.49 -16.26
C GLU A 213 26.53 15.99 -15.18
N GLU A 214 26.31 17.21 -14.67
CA GLU A 214 27.13 17.75 -13.58
C GLU A 214 26.95 16.99 -12.27
N LEU A 215 25.72 16.57 -11.95
CA LEU A 215 25.45 15.74 -10.77
C LEU A 215 26.17 14.40 -10.86
N PHE A 216 26.06 13.72 -12.00
CA PHE A 216 26.71 12.44 -12.29
C PHE A 216 28.23 12.52 -12.13
N LYS A 217 28.84 13.55 -12.74
CA LYS A 217 30.28 13.82 -12.61
C LYS A 217 30.68 14.05 -11.16
N ASN A 218 29.98 14.94 -10.45
CA ASN A 218 30.29 15.28 -9.07
C ASN A 218 30.18 14.06 -8.15
N LEU A 219 29.10 13.28 -8.28
CA LEU A 219 28.93 12.07 -7.49
C LEU A 219 30.00 11.03 -7.80
N THR A 220 30.43 10.91 -9.06
CA THR A 220 31.54 10.02 -9.43
C THR A 220 32.84 10.43 -8.75
N GLU A 221 33.19 11.71 -8.77
CA GLU A 221 34.41 12.23 -8.14
C GLU A 221 34.38 12.09 -6.61
N ILE A 222 33.24 12.40 -5.99
CA ILE A 222 33.08 12.37 -4.52
C ILE A 222 33.06 10.93 -3.99
N THR A 223 32.25 10.07 -4.59
CA THR A 223 32.00 8.72 -4.06
C THR A 223 33.03 7.68 -4.54
N GLY A 224 33.74 7.98 -5.64
CA GLY A 224 34.61 7.04 -6.33
C GLY A 224 33.86 5.96 -7.11
N GLN A 225 32.53 5.92 -7.04
CA GLN A 225 31.68 5.02 -7.82
C GLN A 225 31.36 5.66 -9.17
N LYS A 226 31.58 4.92 -10.26
CA LYS A 226 31.14 5.37 -11.58
C LYS A 226 29.63 5.59 -11.58
N THR A 227 29.21 6.85 -11.70
CA THR A 227 27.82 7.30 -11.64
C THR A 227 27.53 8.10 -12.89
N ASP A 228 27.20 7.42 -13.99
CA ASP A 228 26.90 8.02 -15.30
C ASP A 228 25.42 7.88 -15.71
N ASP A 229 24.58 7.37 -14.80
CA ASP A 229 23.15 7.20 -15.00
C ASP A 229 22.34 7.38 -13.71
N PHE A 230 21.01 7.33 -13.85
CA PHE A 230 20.09 7.43 -12.71
C PHE A 230 20.17 6.24 -11.75
N GLU A 231 20.60 5.06 -12.22
CA GLU A 231 20.78 3.88 -11.36
C GLU A 231 21.94 4.07 -10.39
N GLY A 232 23.07 4.60 -10.86
CA GLY A 232 24.19 4.94 -10.00
C GLY A 232 23.81 5.96 -8.93
N VAL A 233 22.96 6.95 -9.27
CA VAL A 233 22.44 7.90 -8.27
C VAL A 233 21.52 7.21 -7.27
N GLN A 234 20.63 6.31 -7.71
CA GLN A 234 19.80 5.51 -6.82
C GLN A 234 20.65 4.65 -5.86
N ASP A 235 21.71 4.01 -6.35
CA ASP A 235 22.57 3.15 -5.52
C ASP A 235 23.18 3.96 -4.35
N ILE A 236 23.70 5.15 -4.63
CA ILE A 236 24.23 6.05 -3.59
C ILE A 236 23.10 6.57 -2.69
N TYR A 237 21.99 7.03 -3.28
CA TYR A 237 20.85 7.56 -2.51
C TYR A 237 20.29 6.54 -1.52
N THR A 238 20.09 5.30 -1.96
CA THR A 238 19.52 4.25 -1.13
C THR A 238 20.49 3.78 -0.04
N THR A 239 21.80 3.83 -0.30
CA THR A 239 22.86 3.62 0.70
C THR A 239 22.75 4.67 1.81
N LEU A 240 22.80 5.97 1.46
CA LEU A 240 22.66 7.08 2.39
C LEU A 240 21.33 7.05 3.16
N LEU A 241 20.22 6.72 2.48
CA LEU A 241 18.90 6.57 3.11
C LEU A 241 18.92 5.49 4.19
N SER A 242 19.56 4.36 3.94
CA SER A 242 19.70 3.29 4.94
C SER A 242 20.69 3.62 6.05
N GLU A 243 21.76 4.36 5.78
CA GLU A 243 22.68 4.87 6.81
C GLU A 243 21.95 5.80 7.78
N VAL A 244 21.23 6.80 7.27
CA VAL A 244 20.39 7.70 8.08
C VAL A 244 19.35 6.91 8.86
N GLY A 245 18.65 5.98 8.19
CA GLY A 245 17.66 5.12 8.83
C GLY A 245 18.22 4.16 9.89
N TYR A 246 19.53 3.91 9.87
CA TYR A 246 20.26 3.12 10.85
C TYR A 246 21.02 3.98 11.87
N ASN A 247 20.78 5.31 11.87
CA ASN A 247 21.43 6.30 12.74
C ASN A 247 22.96 6.38 12.58
N LEU A 248 23.46 6.12 11.38
CA LEU A 248 24.84 6.41 11.02
C LEU A 248 25.00 7.89 10.66
N THR A 249 26.20 8.42 10.85
CA THR A 249 26.51 9.80 10.50
C THR A 249 26.97 9.83 9.04
N ILE A 250 26.15 10.43 8.18
CA ILE A 250 26.50 10.56 6.76
C ILE A 250 27.56 11.66 6.54
N PRO A 251 28.44 11.54 5.52
CA PRO A 251 29.54 12.48 5.29
C PRO A 251 29.10 13.92 5.02
N GLU A 252 29.95 14.91 5.31
CA GLU A 252 29.61 16.34 5.19
C GLU A 252 29.16 16.75 3.77
N TRP A 253 29.74 16.15 2.72
CA TRP A 253 29.39 16.45 1.33
C TRP A 253 27.91 16.18 1.04
N THR A 254 27.26 15.27 1.78
CA THR A 254 25.87 14.90 1.50
C THR A 254 24.92 16.07 1.73
N LYS A 255 25.28 17.06 2.55
CA LYS A 255 24.45 18.26 2.79
C LYS A 255 24.13 19.04 1.51
N ASP A 256 25.01 18.96 0.50
CA ASP A 256 24.84 19.67 -0.76
C ASP A 256 24.04 18.86 -1.80
N TYR A 257 23.76 17.57 -1.55
CA TYR A 257 23.20 16.66 -2.56
C TYR A 257 22.00 15.82 -2.05
N TYR A 258 22.09 15.27 -0.84
CA TYR A 258 21.11 14.36 -0.25
C TYR A 258 20.22 15.06 0.79
N PRO A 259 18.90 14.80 0.78
CA PRO A 259 18.17 14.00 -0.21
C PRO A 259 17.83 14.78 -1.49
N GLU A 260 17.78 16.11 -1.45
CA GLU A 260 16.99 16.92 -2.40
C GLU A 260 17.46 16.82 -3.86
N LYS A 261 18.76 16.98 -4.14
CA LYS A 261 19.28 16.94 -5.52
C LYS A 261 19.29 15.53 -6.11
N MET A 262 19.31 14.52 -5.25
CA MET A 262 19.35 13.10 -5.65
C MET A 262 17.96 12.48 -5.74
N TYR A 263 16.94 13.07 -5.12
CA TYR A 263 15.60 12.49 -5.01
C TYR A 263 14.95 12.27 -6.38
N PHE A 264 14.88 13.30 -7.22
CA PHE A 264 14.28 13.17 -8.55
C PHE A 264 15.07 12.23 -9.49
N PRO A 265 16.41 12.31 -9.58
CA PRO A 265 17.22 11.29 -10.26
C PRO A 265 16.90 9.85 -9.81
N THR A 266 16.75 9.64 -8.51
CA THR A 266 16.39 8.33 -7.93
C THR A 266 15.00 7.88 -8.40
N ILE A 267 14.02 8.78 -8.42
CA ILE A 267 12.69 8.48 -8.98
C ILE A 267 12.81 8.06 -10.45
N LYS A 268 13.62 8.75 -11.25
CA LYS A 268 13.77 8.45 -12.68
C LYS A 268 14.44 7.12 -12.95
N SER A 269 15.31 6.63 -12.07
CA SER A 269 15.80 5.26 -12.14
C SER A 269 14.66 4.22 -12.12
N PHE A 270 13.70 4.38 -11.19
CA PHE A 270 12.53 3.49 -11.11
C PHE A 270 11.61 3.62 -12.33
N VAL A 271 11.33 4.86 -12.77
CA VAL A 271 10.45 5.13 -13.90
C VAL A 271 11.01 4.55 -15.20
N LEU A 272 12.31 4.73 -15.47
CA LEU A 272 12.94 4.25 -16.70
C LEU A 272 13.08 2.73 -16.74
N ASN A 273 13.05 2.06 -15.59
CA ASN A 273 12.99 0.59 -15.50
C ASN A 273 11.57 0.02 -15.73
N ALA A 274 10.54 0.87 -15.83
CA ALA A 274 9.16 0.47 -16.05
C ALA A 274 8.44 1.40 -17.06
N TYR A 275 9.19 1.92 -18.04
CA TYR A 275 8.82 3.11 -18.80
C TYR A 275 7.61 2.94 -19.71
N ASN A 276 7.54 1.83 -20.44
CA ASN A 276 6.53 1.61 -21.48
C ASN A 276 5.84 0.24 -21.34
N ASP A 277 4.78 0.02 -22.12
CA ASP A 277 3.97 -1.19 -22.03
C ASP A 277 4.80 -2.46 -22.37
N GLU A 278 5.79 -2.39 -23.27
CA GLU A 278 6.65 -3.53 -23.64
C GLU A 278 7.58 -3.94 -22.48
N MET A 279 8.21 -2.97 -21.80
CA MET A 279 9.00 -3.24 -20.59
C MET A 279 8.12 -3.76 -19.44
N ASN A 280 6.95 -3.15 -19.23
CA ASN A 280 6.02 -3.60 -18.20
C ASN A 280 5.53 -5.03 -18.47
N ARG A 281 5.25 -5.38 -19.72
CA ARG A 281 4.86 -6.74 -20.14
C ARG A 281 5.87 -7.81 -19.73
N LEU A 282 7.16 -7.48 -19.81
CA LEU A 282 8.26 -8.39 -19.47
C LEU A 282 8.64 -8.38 -17.98
N ARG A 283 8.08 -7.46 -17.18
CA ARG A 283 8.36 -7.30 -15.74
C ARG A 283 7.08 -7.30 -14.92
N GLY A 284 6.52 -6.12 -14.60
CA GLY A 284 5.35 -5.97 -13.72
C GLY A 284 4.11 -6.74 -14.18
N GLY A 285 3.98 -6.92 -15.48
CA GLY A 285 2.97 -7.72 -16.17
C GLY A 285 2.93 -9.19 -15.74
N VAL A 286 4.07 -9.76 -15.36
CA VAL A 286 4.17 -11.16 -14.93
C VAL A 286 3.43 -11.39 -13.61
N LEU A 287 3.71 -10.56 -12.60
CA LEU A 287 2.98 -10.62 -11.34
C LEU A 287 1.51 -10.25 -11.54
N LEU A 288 1.21 -9.23 -12.35
CA LEU A 288 -0.17 -8.84 -12.65
C LEU A 288 -0.97 -9.97 -13.31
N LYS A 289 -0.35 -10.72 -14.24
CA LYS A 289 -0.94 -11.93 -14.84
C LYS A 289 -1.36 -12.93 -13.77
N LYS A 290 -0.46 -13.24 -12.85
CA LYS A 290 -0.73 -14.18 -11.75
C LYS A 290 -1.92 -13.74 -10.89
N LEU A 291 -2.01 -12.43 -10.58
CA LEU A 291 -3.13 -11.89 -9.82
C LEU A 291 -4.45 -12.02 -10.59
N ILE A 292 -4.45 -11.65 -11.88
CA ILE A 292 -5.63 -11.76 -12.76
C ILE A 292 -6.09 -13.21 -12.90
N GLU A 293 -5.17 -14.16 -13.06
CA GLU A 293 -5.49 -15.59 -13.15
C GLU A 293 -6.13 -16.10 -11.85
N ASP A 294 -5.61 -15.70 -10.68
CA ASP A 294 -6.20 -16.06 -9.39
C ASP A 294 -7.62 -15.47 -9.23
N TRP A 295 -7.82 -14.21 -9.62
CA TRP A 295 -9.12 -13.55 -9.55
C TRP A 295 -10.13 -14.18 -10.51
N THR A 296 -9.70 -14.49 -11.73
CA THR A 296 -10.52 -15.15 -12.74
C THR A 296 -10.94 -16.53 -12.27
N ALA A 297 -9.99 -17.34 -11.80
CA ALA A 297 -10.27 -18.67 -11.26
C ALA A 297 -11.26 -18.59 -10.08
N LYS A 298 -11.10 -17.61 -9.18
CA LYS A 298 -12.04 -17.39 -8.08
C LYS A 298 -13.44 -16.98 -8.56
N SER A 299 -13.53 -16.13 -9.57
CA SER A 299 -14.80 -15.69 -10.16
C SER A 299 -15.57 -16.85 -10.83
N GLU A 300 -14.84 -17.83 -11.36
CA GLU A 300 -15.37 -19.06 -11.98
C GLU A 300 -15.72 -20.15 -10.93
N GLY A 301 -15.53 -19.88 -9.64
CA GLY A 301 -15.80 -20.83 -8.57
C GLY A 301 -14.77 -21.95 -8.42
N LYS A 302 -13.58 -21.82 -9.02
CA LYS A 302 -12.49 -22.80 -8.84
C LYS A 302 -11.94 -22.72 -7.41
N PRO A 303 -11.54 -23.85 -6.81
CA PRO A 303 -10.87 -23.86 -5.51
C PRO A 303 -9.61 -22.97 -5.54
N SER A 304 -9.51 -22.05 -4.57
CA SER A 304 -8.37 -21.14 -4.45
C SER A 304 -8.23 -20.64 -3.01
N LYS A 305 -7.03 -20.21 -2.65
CA LYS A 305 -6.76 -19.58 -1.35
C LYS A 305 -7.64 -18.32 -1.19
N LYS A 306 -7.96 -17.97 0.05
CA LYS A 306 -8.64 -16.70 0.36
C LYS A 306 -7.68 -15.53 0.27
N ALA A 307 -6.42 -15.71 0.65
CA ALA A 307 -5.46 -14.63 0.60
C ALA A 307 -4.02 -15.07 0.31
N PHE A 308 -3.28 -14.15 -0.31
CA PHE A 308 -1.89 -14.30 -0.68
C PHE A 308 -1.09 -13.11 -0.15
N LEU A 309 0.08 -13.39 0.41
CA LEU A 309 1.04 -12.39 0.87
C LEU A 309 2.34 -12.55 0.08
N TYR A 310 2.72 -11.50 -0.64
CA TYR A 310 3.94 -11.42 -1.46
C TYR A 310 4.91 -10.39 -0.89
N GLY A 311 6.10 -10.85 -0.49
CA GLY A 311 7.20 -10.03 0.02
C GLY A 311 8.27 -9.79 -1.04
N GLY A 312 8.32 -8.57 -1.57
CA GLY A 312 9.28 -8.17 -2.60
C GLY A 312 10.05 -6.90 -2.24
N HIS A 313 10.36 -6.13 -3.27
CA HIS A 313 11.25 -4.96 -3.22
C HIS A 313 10.53 -3.70 -3.69
N ASP A 314 11.19 -2.55 -3.62
CA ASP A 314 10.73 -1.31 -4.26
C ASP A 314 10.47 -1.55 -5.76
N GLY A 315 11.38 -2.22 -6.46
CA GLY A 315 11.20 -2.61 -7.87
C GLY A 315 9.94 -3.44 -8.13
N THR A 316 9.59 -4.38 -7.24
CA THR A 316 8.35 -5.17 -7.33
C THR A 316 7.10 -4.27 -7.30
N ILE A 317 7.11 -3.28 -6.40
CA ILE A 317 5.98 -2.35 -6.21
C ILE A 317 5.85 -1.41 -7.41
N VAL A 318 6.96 -0.79 -7.82
CA VAL A 318 6.98 0.12 -8.97
C VAL A 318 6.53 -0.61 -10.23
N ASN A 319 7.14 -1.76 -10.55
CA ASN A 319 6.79 -2.50 -11.77
C ASN A 319 5.31 -2.88 -11.81
N LEU A 320 4.75 -3.37 -10.70
CA LEU A 320 3.34 -3.75 -10.66
C LEU A 320 2.39 -2.55 -10.81
N LEU A 321 2.69 -1.43 -10.14
CA LEU A 321 1.84 -0.22 -10.21
C LEU A 321 2.00 0.53 -11.54
N SER A 322 3.19 0.47 -12.16
CA SER A 322 3.44 0.99 -13.51
C SER A 322 2.68 0.18 -14.56
N ALA A 323 2.67 -1.15 -14.48
CA ALA A 323 1.87 -2.01 -15.35
C ALA A 323 0.37 -1.71 -15.24
N LEU A 324 -0.11 -1.36 -14.04
CA LEU A 324 -1.49 -0.92 -13.81
C LEU A 324 -1.75 0.56 -14.16
N LYS A 325 -0.72 1.32 -14.53
CA LYS A 325 -0.78 2.77 -14.84
C LYS A 325 -1.32 3.61 -13.67
N VAL A 326 -1.00 3.21 -12.45
CA VAL A 326 -1.42 3.87 -11.19
C VAL A 326 -0.25 4.24 -10.28
N TRP A 327 0.99 4.09 -10.77
CA TRP A 327 2.16 4.52 -10.01
C TRP A 327 2.25 6.04 -9.98
N ASP A 328 2.23 6.60 -8.76
CA ASP A 328 2.56 7.99 -8.51
C ASP A 328 4.07 8.08 -8.23
N GLU A 329 4.80 8.74 -9.13
CA GLU A 329 6.26 8.74 -9.18
C GLU A 329 6.89 9.23 -7.87
N GLN A 330 7.46 8.30 -7.11
CA GLN A 330 8.12 8.58 -5.83
C GLN A 330 9.21 7.54 -5.55
N VAL A 331 10.07 7.81 -4.57
CA VAL A 331 10.91 6.74 -4.01
C VAL A 331 10.03 5.86 -3.12
N PRO A 332 9.88 4.55 -3.38
CA PRO A 332 8.99 3.72 -2.57
C PRO A 332 9.50 3.65 -1.13
N ASN A 333 8.63 3.92 -0.15
CA ASN A 333 8.99 3.83 1.27
C ASN A 333 9.19 2.39 1.73
N TYR A 334 9.92 2.19 2.84
CA TYR A 334 9.99 0.85 3.46
C TYR A 334 8.59 0.37 3.86
N ALA A 335 8.35 -0.93 3.69
CA ALA A 335 7.06 -1.56 3.96
C ALA A 335 5.84 -0.97 3.21
N ILE A 336 6.06 -0.20 2.14
CA ILE A 336 4.99 0.19 1.21
C ILE A 336 4.27 -1.08 0.74
N THR A 337 2.94 -1.05 0.80
CA THR A 337 2.11 -2.24 0.58
C THR A 337 0.94 -1.91 -0.35
N ILE A 338 0.74 -2.76 -1.35
CA ILE A 338 -0.43 -2.75 -2.23
C ILE A 338 -1.41 -3.80 -1.71
N LEU A 339 -2.68 -3.42 -1.60
CA LEU A 339 -3.78 -4.29 -1.23
C LEU A 339 -4.72 -4.40 -2.42
N PHE A 340 -4.89 -5.62 -2.93
CA PHE A 340 -5.89 -5.94 -3.94
C PHE A 340 -7.01 -6.72 -3.26
N GLU A 341 -8.24 -6.26 -3.45
CA GLU A 341 -9.44 -6.85 -2.86
C GLU A 341 -10.41 -7.22 -3.98
N LEU A 342 -10.50 -8.52 -4.29
CA LEU A 342 -11.53 -9.02 -5.19
C LEU A 342 -12.85 -9.04 -4.43
N ARG A 343 -13.85 -8.34 -4.94
CA ARG A 343 -15.20 -8.27 -4.38
C ARG A 343 -16.22 -8.71 -5.41
N LYS A 344 -17.38 -9.15 -4.91
CA LYS A 344 -18.52 -9.52 -5.74
C LYS A 344 -19.69 -8.62 -5.39
N ASP A 345 -20.20 -7.85 -6.34
CA ASP A 345 -21.38 -7.02 -6.15
C ASP A 345 -22.64 -7.90 -6.04
N THR A 346 -23.40 -7.78 -4.95
CA THR A 346 -24.59 -8.61 -4.70
C THR A 346 -25.80 -8.20 -5.53
N HIS A 347 -25.81 -6.98 -6.09
CA HIS A 347 -26.90 -6.49 -6.94
C HIS A 347 -26.68 -6.89 -8.40
N THR A 348 -25.46 -6.74 -8.91
CA THR A 348 -25.13 -7.07 -10.31
C THR A 348 -24.56 -8.48 -10.49
N ASN A 349 -24.18 -9.14 -9.39
CA ASN A 349 -23.46 -10.41 -9.38
C ASN A 349 -22.07 -10.35 -10.07
N GLU A 350 -21.57 -9.14 -10.34
CA GLU A 350 -20.29 -8.88 -11.02
C GLU A 350 -19.11 -8.93 -10.05
N PHE A 351 -17.98 -9.48 -10.50
CA PHE A 351 -16.73 -9.41 -9.76
C PHE A 351 -15.92 -8.19 -10.19
N GLY A 352 -15.29 -7.52 -9.21
CA GLY A 352 -14.40 -6.40 -9.46
C GLY A 352 -13.33 -6.30 -8.39
N VAL A 353 -12.26 -5.59 -8.73
CA VAL A 353 -11.07 -5.43 -7.89
C VAL A 353 -11.02 -4.00 -7.38
N GLU A 354 -10.88 -3.86 -6.06
CA GLU A 354 -10.53 -2.61 -5.42
C GLU A 354 -9.05 -2.63 -5.04
N MET A 355 -8.36 -1.52 -5.26
CA MET A 355 -6.91 -1.42 -5.08
C MET A 355 -6.59 -0.31 -4.08
N PHE A 356 -5.65 -0.58 -3.17
CA PHE A 356 -5.21 0.39 -2.19
C PHE A 356 -3.69 0.40 -2.05
N LEU A 357 -3.11 1.59 -1.93
CA LEU A 357 -1.71 1.80 -1.60
C LEU A 357 -1.58 2.26 -0.16
N ARG A 358 -0.94 1.45 0.68
CA ARG A 358 -0.54 1.83 2.02
C ARG A 358 0.90 2.31 2.01
N ASN A 359 1.07 3.61 1.79
CA ASN A 359 2.38 4.25 1.70
C ASN A 359 3.00 4.61 3.06
N VAL A 360 2.16 5.02 4.02
CA VAL A 360 2.59 5.40 5.38
C VAL A 360 1.87 4.55 6.43
N THR A 361 2.49 4.40 7.62
CA THR A 361 1.96 3.51 8.65
C THR A 361 0.74 4.03 9.40
N ASP A 362 0.63 5.35 9.50
CA ASP A 362 -0.30 6.01 10.42
C ASP A 362 -1.50 6.65 9.70
N ALA A 363 -1.65 6.38 8.39
CA ALA A 363 -2.79 6.79 7.61
C ALA A 363 -3.53 5.58 7.01
N PRO A 364 -4.85 5.70 6.77
CA PRO A 364 -5.58 4.74 5.96
C PRO A 364 -4.93 4.56 4.58
N PRO A 365 -4.99 3.36 3.97
CA PRO A 365 -4.50 3.17 2.61
C PRO A 365 -5.21 4.10 1.60
N PHE A 366 -4.43 4.68 0.70
CA PHE A 366 -4.92 5.48 -0.42
C PHE A 366 -5.64 4.57 -1.41
N LYS A 367 -6.80 4.99 -1.92
CA LYS A 367 -7.48 4.26 -2.99
C LYS A 367 -6.76 4.51 -4.31
N LEU A 368 -6.51 3.44 -5.05
CA LEU A 368 -6.01 3.52 -6.42
C LEU A 368 -7.16 3.28 -7.40
N THR A 369 -7.09 3.94 -8.56
CA THR A 369 -8.06 3.78 -9.63
C THR A 369 -7.31 3.58 -10.93
N VAL A 370 -7.46 2.41 -11.55
CA VAL A 370 -6.90 2.14 -12.87
C VAL A 370 -7.54 3.11 -13.88
N PRO A 371 -6.74 3.81 -14.71
CA PRO A 371 -7.28 4.72 -15.72
C PRO A 371 -8.34 4.05 -16.59
N GLY A 372 -9.51 4.69 -16.71
CA GLY A 372 -10.66 4.14 -17.41
C GLY A 372 -11.59 3.27 -16.56
N CYS A 373 -11.28 3.03 -15.29
CA CYS A 373 -12.13 2.31 -14.33
C CYS A 373 -12.63 3.22 -13.19
N ASP A 374 -13.62 2.73 -12.44
CA ASP A 374 -13.97 3.27 -11.12
C ASP A 374 -13.16 2.58 -10.02
N HIS A 375 -13.30 3.02 -8.76
CA HIS A 375 -12.63 2.38 -7.62
C HIS A 375 -12.91 0.88 -7.50
N PHE A 376 -14.14 0.46 -7.76
CA PHE A 376 -14.48 -0.92 -8.02
C PHE A 376 -14.31 -1.14 -9.52
N CYS A 377 -13.18 -1.73 -9.92
CA CYS A 377 -12.91 -1.97 -11.34
C CYS A 377 -13.42 -3.37 -11.71
N PRO A 378 -14.44 -3.50 -12.57
CA PRO A 378 -14.93 -4.80 -13.01
C PRO A 378 -13.79 -5.67 -13.54
N LEU A 379 -13.76 -6.95 -13.16
CA LEU A 379 -12.64 -7.83 -13.49
C LEU A 379 -12.44 -7.97 -15.01
N THR A 380 -13.53 -8.08 -15.77
CA THR A 380 -13.51 -8.12 -17.24
C THR A 380 -12.89 -6.86 -17.85
N LYS A 381 -13.25 -5.70 -17.31
CA LYS A 381 -12.72 -4.41 -17.74
C LYS A 381 -11.26 -4.23 -17.36
N LEU A 382 -10.87 -4.67 -16.16
CA LEU A 382 -9.47 -4.66 -15.74
C LEU A 382 -8.60 -5.49 -16.70
N VAL A 383 -9.03 -6.71 -17.02
CA VAL A 383 -8.35 -7.59 -17.99
C VAL A 383 -8.19 -6.89 -19.35
N GLU A 384 -9.24 -6.24 -19.85
CA GLU A 384 -9.19 -5.48 -21.10
C GLU A 384 -8.18 -4.32 -21.05
N LEU A 385 -8.23 -3.52 -19.98
CA LEU A 385 -7.37 -2.34 -19.80
C LEU A 385 -5.89 -2.72 -19.67
N THR A 386 -5.59 -3.90 -19.10
CA THR A 386 -4.21 -4.36 -18.87
C THR A 386 -3.68 -5.28 -19.96
N LYS A 387 -4.48 -5.66 -20.98
CA LYS A 387 -4.12 -6.71 -21.95
C LYS A 387 -2.74 -6.54 -22.61
N ASN A 388 -2.33 -5.29 -22.88
CA ASN A 388 -1.07 -5.00 -23.55
C ASN A 388 0.15 -5.32 -22.68
N VAL A 389 -0.01 -5.27 -21.35
CA VAL A 389 1.07 -5.52 -20.39
C VAL A 389 1.04 -6.93 -19.80
N ILE A 390 0.18 -7.84 -20.28
CA ILE A 390 0.13 -9.22 -19.77
C ILE A 390 0.84 -10.17 -20.74
N PRO A 391 1.99 -10.76 -20.36
CA PRO A 391 2.72 -11.68 -21.24
C PRO A 391 1.91 -12.96 -21.48
N GLU A 392 1.88 -13.47 -22.71
CA GLU A 392 1.24 -14.74 -23.05
C GLU A 392 2.22 -15.88 -22.80
N ASN A 393 3.40 -15.79 -23.43
CA ASN A 393 4.53 -16.70 -23.25
C ASN A 393 5.79 -15.87 -23.03
N TRP A 394 6.16 -15.70 -21.76
CA TRP A 394 7.26 -14.81 -21.37
C TRP A 394 8.60 -15.25 -21.98
N GLU A 395 8.87 -16.56 -22.01
CA GLU A 395 10.11 -17.11 -22.56
C GLU A 395 10.27 -16.81 -24.06
N GLU A 396 9.20 -16.94 -24.84
CA GLU A 396 9.23 -16.59 -26.27
C GLU A 396 9.31 -15.09 -26.48
N GLU A 397 8.57 -14.30 -25.70
CA GLU A 397 8.57 -12.84 -25.79
C GLU A 397 9.90 -12.19 -25.37
N CYS A 398 10.70 -12.88 -24.55
CA CYS A 398 12.03 -12.43 -24.16
C CYS A 398 13.12 -12.63 -25.22
N LYS A 399 12.86 -13.43 -26.27
CA LYS A 399 13.84 -13.69 -27.33
C LYS A 399 14.04 -12.47 -28.22
N ILE A 400 15.24 -12.39 -28.79
CA ILE A 400 15.60 -11.45 -29.85
C ILE A 400 16.36 -12.19 -30.95
N ASP A 401 16.41 -11.61 -32.13
CA ASP A 401 17.10 -12.21 -33.29
C ASP A 401 18.63 -12.17 -33.15
N ASP A 402 19.15 -11.22 -32.37
CA ASP A 402 20.57 -11.06 -32.09
C ASP A 402 21.06 -12.15 -31.11
N LYS A 403 21.77 -13.13 -31.66
CA LYS A 403 22.31 -14.28 -30.91
C LYS A 403 23.57 -13.94 -30.11
N ASP A 404 24.22 -12.82 -30.42
CA ASP A 404 25.46 -12.41 -29.77
C ASP A 404 25.19 -11.40 -28.64
N PHE A 405 23.93 -11.02 -28.42
CA PHE A 405 23.53 -10.14 -27.33
C PHE A 405 23.83 -10.77 -25.97
N VAL A 406 24.65 -10.09 -25.19
CA VAL A 406 24.96 -10.48 -23.81
C VAL A 406 24.05 -9.73 -22.86
N VAL A 407 23.22 -10.48 -22.13
CA VAL A 407 22.40 -9.91 -21.05
C VAL A 407 23.31 -9.34 -19.97
N PRO A 408 23.09 -8.09 -19.52
CA PRO A 408 23.87 -7.51 -18.44
C PRO A 408 23.84 -8.37 -17.17
N GLU A 409 24.95 -8.40 -16.43
CA GLU A 409 25.00 -9.09 -15.14
C GLU A 409 23.93 -8.56 -14.18
N LEU A 410 23.30 -9.48 -13.45
CA LEU A 410 22.27 -9.13 -12.48
C LEU A 410 22.92 -8.44 -11.28
N ARG A 411 22.55 -7.19 -11.02
CA ARG A 411 22.93 -6.47 -9.80
C ARG A 411 22.11 -6.97 -8.61
N GLY A 412 22.57 -6.67 -7.40
CA GLY A 412 21.87 -6.98 -6.16
C GLY A 412 20.45 -6.41 -6.13
N PRO A 413 19.49 -7.07 -5.45
CA PRO A 413 18.10 -6.64 -5.35
C PRO A 413 17.87 -5.60 -4.25
#